data_AF-A0A3A0DEL4-F1
#
_entry.id   AF-A0A3A0DEL4-F1
#
_cell.length_a   1.000
_cell.length_b   1.000
_cell.length_c   1.000
_cell.angle_alpha   90.00
_cell.angle_beta   90.00
_cell.angle_gamma   90.00
#
_symmetry.space_group_name_H-M   'P 1'
#
loop_
_entity.id
_entity.type
_entity.pdbx_description
1 polymer ?
#
loop_
_entity_poly.entity_id
_entity_poly.type
_entity_poly.pdbx_seq_one_letter_code
_entity_poly.pdbx_strand_id
1 'polypeptide(L)'
;MSASKPQRDPLDDLLASARWPEAGEERLVRLRAHWAALHDIRPARRVSRVVVRVAGVAAAVLLAVGAAWWAARGDNDVRSVERIPNDIAKRKPQSWPQTPSPVPRVDESVLAAMPNSRPATALETAVFRAWQAERRAASWKQDAAVERSIAAIRDVQPLDDARLAAVARPLLARRAYNERRLLDNVLYFDGSRREAALKLLAVVGTTRTVRELLPLVENAREKTVVVATLLRLAPPENLALLARREQYPQARRAMLAALLSAGDERSVGAFLVCASHGATRGAAVELVASTDALPTATLIAWLKSADAQRSAAAAAVLANARDQAAIEALIALARSPNAPPPALVALVGSRQPAAQSFIAAARHSSLVAAVNEAQYQWRVIRNSL
;
A
#
# COMPACT_ATOMS: atom_id res chain seq x y z
N MET A 1 -62.75 8.22 -35.02
CA MET A 1 -62.12 7.69 -33.80
C MET A 1 -61.34 6.44 -34.19
N SER A 2 -60.03 6.56 -34.40
CA SER A 2 -59.19 5.43 -34.81
C SER A 2 -58.61 4.75 -33.57
N ALA A 3 -59.01 3.51 -33.31
CA ALA A 3 -58.47 2.70 -32.22
C ALA A 3 -57.01 2.32 -32.52
N SER A 4 -56.08 2.73 -31.68
CA SER A 4 -54.67 2.33 -31.77
C SER A 4 -54.54 0.82 -31.52
N LYS A 5 -53.99 0.09 -32.48
CA LYS A 5 -53.64 -1.33 -32.28
C LYS A 5 -52.62 -1.45 -31.14
N PRO A 6 -52.82 -2.40 -30.20
CA PRO A 6 -51.86 -2.62 -29.12
C PRO A 6 -50.52 -3.08 -29.71
N GLN A 7 -49.45 -2.40 -29.32
CA GLN A 7 -48.08 -2.72 -29.70
C GLN A 7 -47.71 -4.04 -29.03
N ARG A 8 -47.68 -5.13 -29.81
CA ARG A 8 -47.27 -6.45 -29.33
C ARG A 8 -45.80 -6.41 -28.90
N ASP A 9 -45.54 -6.86 -27.68
CA ASP A 9 -44.19 -6.98 -27.14
C ASP A 9 -43.48 -8.13 -27.85
N PRO A 10 -42.32 -7.90 -28.50
CA PRO A 10 -41.55 -8.96 -29.16
C PRO A 10 -41.12 -10.08 -28.20
N LEU A 11 -41.14 -9.83 -26.89
CA LEU A 11 -40.89 -10.84 -25.88
C LEU A 11 -42.02 -11.88 -25.78
N ASP A 12 -43.28 -11.47 -25.98
CA ASP A 12 -44.44 -12.36 -25.92
C ASP A 12 -44.48 -13.32 -27.12
N ASP A 13 -44.08 -12.85 -28.31
CA ASP A 13 -43.96 -13.70 -29.49
C ASP A 13 -42.82 -14.73 -29.32
N LEU A 14 -41.72 -14.34 -28.65
CA LEU A 14 -40.62 -15.24 -28.30
C LEU A 14 -41.05 -16.31 -27.28
N LEU A 15 -41.80 -15.93 -26.24
CA LEU A 15 -42.30 -16.86 -25.24
C LEU A 15 -43.41 -17.77 -25.78
N ALA A 16 -44.27 -17.27 -26.67
CA ALA A 16 -45.26 -18.08 -27.37
C ALA A 16 -44.59 -19.12 -28.29
N SER A 17 -43.48 -18.76 -28.95
CA SER A 17 -42.68 -19.69 -29.76
C SER A 17 -41.92 -20.74 -28.93
N ALA A 18 -41.78 -20.51 -27.61
CA ALA A 18 -41.07 -21.38 -26.68
C ALA A 18 -41.97 -22.42 -26.00
N ARG A 19 -43.27 -22.50 -26.31
CA ARG A 19 -44.14 -23.58 -25.81
C ARG A 19 -43.77 -24.93 -26.45
N TRP A 20 -43.54 -25.90 -25.57
CA TRP A 20 -43.19 -27.32 -25.78
C TRP A 20 -44.39 -28.12 -26.34
N PRO A 21 -44.23 -29.33 -26.94
CA PRO A 21 -43.06 -30.22 -27.00
C PRO A 21 -42.43 -30.25 -28.42
N GLU A 22 -41.14 -30.00 -28.63
CA GLU A 22 -40.03 -30.97 -28.51
C GLU A 22 -38.67 -30.22 -28.56
N ALA A 23 -37.63 -30.76 -27.93
CA ALA A 23 -36.30 -30.15 -27.85
C ALA A 23 -35.34 -30.75 -28.90
N GLY A 24 -35.23 -30.12 -30.08
CA GLY A 24 -34.23 -30.48 -31.10
C GLY A 24 -32.91 -29.69 -30.96
N GLU A 25 -31.78 -30.31 -31.28
CA GLU A 25 -30.42 -29.71 -31.21
C GLU A 25 -30.30 -28.39 -32.00
N GLU A 26 -31.02 -28.26 -33.12
CA GLU A 26 -31.05 -27.05 -33.92
C GLU A 26 -31.58 -25.82 -33.17
N ARG A 27 -32.41 -26.00 -32.13
CA ARG A 27 -32.85 -24.89 -31.27
C ARG A 27 -31.76 -24.43 -30.31
N LEU A 28 -30.95 -25.35 -29.77
CA LEU A 28 -29.81 -25.00 -28.92
C LEU A 28 -28.76 -24.21 -29.70
N VAL A 29 -28.53 -24.58 -30.97
CA VAL A 29 -27.64 -23.84 -31.86
C VAL A 29 -28.17 -22.42 -32.12
N ARG A 30 -29.47 -22.28 -32.44
CA ARG A 30 -30.09 -20.96 -32.64
C ARG A 30 -30.08 -20.09 -31.39
N LEU A 31 -30.34 -20.68 -30.22
CA LEU A 31 -30.32 -19.94 -28.96
C LEU A 31 -28.90 -19.47 -28.61
N ARG A 32 -27.87 -20.33 -28.80
CA ARG A 32 -26.46 -19.95 -28.61
C ARG A 32 -26.04 -18.84 -29.57
N ALA A 33 -26.43 -18.92 -30.84
CA ALA A 33 -26.16 -17.87 -31.83
C ALA A 33 -26.83 -16.54 -31.46
N HIS A 34 -28.08 -16.59 -30.98
CA HIS A 34 -28.80 -15.40 -30.53
C HIS A 34 -28.18 -14.76 -29.29
N TRP A 35 -27.76 -15.56 -28.32
CA TRP A 35 -27.05 -15.08 -27.12
C TRP A 35 -25.67 -14.52 -27.45
N ALA A 36 -24.94 -15.12 -28.39
CA ALA A 36 -23.67 -14.58 -28.88
C ALA A 36 -23.87 -13.21 -29.57
N ALA A 37 -24.90 -13.08 -30.42
CA ALA A 37 -25.26 -11.81 -31.05
C ALA A 37 -25.65 -10.73 -30.02
N LEU A 38 -26.41 -11.08 -28.98
CA LEU A 38 -26.73 -10.16 -27.87
C LEU A 38 -25.49 -9.75 -27.05
N HIS A 39 -24.51 -10.64 -26.94
CA HIS A 39 -23.24 -10.35 -26.25
C HIS A 39 -22.33 -9.42 -27.08
N ASP A 40 -22.33 -9.56 -28.41
CA ASP A 40 -21.61 -8.69 -29.34
C ASP A 40 -22.28 -7.31 -29.52
N ILE A 41 -23.59 -7.19 -29.27
CA ILE A 41 -24.35 -5.92 -29.29
C ILE A 41 -24.09 -5.07 -28.03
N ARG A 42 -23.13 -5.41 -27.16
CA ARG A 42 -22.63 -4.48 -26.12
C ARG A 42 -21.40 -3.70 -26.61
N PRO A 43 -21.55 -2.52 -27.27
CA PRO A 43 -20.42 -1.63 -27.45
C PRO A 43 -20.16 -0.87 -26.15
N ALA A 44 -18.94 -1.05 -25.66
CA ALA A 44 -18.26 -0.32 -24.60
C ALA A 44 -18.09 1.21 -24.88
N ARG A 45 -19.11 1.92 -25.38
CA ARG A 45 -18.97 3.35 -25.77
C ARG A 45 -20.09 4.33 -25.37
N ARG A 46 -21.18 3.91 -24.70
CA ARG A 46 -22.21 4.87 -24.22
C ARG A 46 -22.22 5.18 -22.72
N VAL A 47 -21.58 4.36 -21.87
CA VAL A 47 -21.58 4.59 -20.41
C VAL A 47 -20.58 5.69 -19.98
N SER A 48 -19.57 6.02 -20.80
CA SER A 48 -18.56 7.02 -20.41
C SER A 48 -19.06 8.47 -20.42
N ARG A 49 -20.07 8.83 -21.22
CA ARG A 49 -20.54 10.24 -21.30
C ARG A 49 -21.55 10.62 -20.22
N VAL A 50 -22.34 9.67 -19.73
CA VAL A 50 -23.33 9.93 -18.67
C VAL A 50 -22.66 9.96 -17.30
N VAL A 51 -21.70 9.05 -17.05
CA VAL A 51 -20.94 9.03 -15.78
C VAL A 51 -20.07 10.29 -15.62
N VAL A 52 -19.48 10.81 -16.70
CA VAL A 52 -18.69 12.05 -16.65
C VAL A 52 -19.56 13.29 -16.39
N ARG A 53 -20.80 13.33 -16.91
CA ARG A 53 -21.72 14.46 -16.66
C ARG A 53 -22.32 14.45 -15.26
N VAL A 54 -22.61 13.27 -14.70
CA VAL A 54 -23.15 13.14 -13.33
C VAL A 54 -22.07 13.39 -12.27
N ALA A 55 -20.82 12.97 -12.52
CA ALA A 55 -19.70 13.24 -11.60
C ALA A 55 -19.35 14.74 -11.52
N GLY A 56 -19.48 15.48 -12.62
CA GLY A 56 -19.21 16.93 -12.65
C GLY A 56 -20.19 17.76 -11.80
N VAL A 57 -21.48 17.38 -11.79
CA VAL A 57 -22.50 18.10 -10.99
C VAL A 57 -22.34 17.80 -9.50
N ALA A 58 -21.99 16.56 -9.11
CA ALA A 58 -21.76 16.19 -7.71
C ALA A 58 -20.54 16.91 -7.10
N ALA A 59 -19.46 17.11 -7.88
CA ALA A 59 -18.29 17.85 -7.43
C ALA A 59 -18.58 19.35 -7.21
N ALA A 60 -19.39 19.96 -8.09
CA ALA A 60 -19.79 21.37 -7.96
C ALA A 60 -20.67 21.60 -6.73
N VAL A 61 -21.59 20.67 -6.41
CA VAL A 61 -22.43 20.75 -5.20
C VAL A 61 -21.59 20.60 -3.93
N LEU A 62 -20.61 19.69 -3.90
CA LEU A 62 -19.73 19.53 -2.74
C LEU A 62 -18.83 20.75 -2.49
N LEU A 63 -18.35 21.41 -3.55
CA LEU A 63 -17.58 22.65 -3.43
C LEU A 63 -18.46 23.82 -2.96
N ALA A 64 -19.71 23.91 -3.42
CA ALA A 64 -20.64 24.93 -2.96
C ALA A 64 -21.03 24.75 -1.48
N VAL A 65 -21.27 23.52 -1.03
CA VAL A 65 -21.58 23.21 0.38
C VAL A 65 -20.35 23.43 1.28
N GLY A 66 -19.15 23.07 0.82
CA GLY A 66 -17.90 23.31 1.55
C GLY A 66 -17.60 24.80 1.74
N ALA A 67 -17.81 25.61 0.70
CA ALA A 67 -17.62 27.06 0.76
C ALA A 67 -18.65 27.75 1.69
N ALA A 68 -19.91 27.32 1.64
CA ALA A 68 -20.96 27.85 2.51
C ALA A 68 -20.72 27.50 4.00
N TRP A 69 -20.21 26.30 4.29
CA TRP A 69 -19.88 25.88 5.66
C TRP A 69 -18.67 26.63 6.23
N TRP A 70 -17.68 26.96 5.39
CA TRP A 70 -16.51 27.72 5.83
C TRP A 70 -16.84 29.21 6.05
N ALA A 71 -17.69 29.79 5.20
CA ALA A 71 -18.21 31.15 5.40
C ALA A 71 -19.10 31.28 6.65
N ALA A 72 -19.83 30.23 7.02
CA ALA A 72 -20.67 30.21 8.22
C ALA A 72 -19.89 30.00 9.54
N ARG A 73 -18.57 29.75 9.49
CA ARG A 73 -17.74 29.44 10.67
C ARG A 73 -16.77 30.56 11.06
N GLY A 74 -16.71 31.63 10.28
CA GLY A 74 -15.88 32.80 10.57
C GLY A 74 -16.63 33.84 11.41
N ASP A 75 -16.81 33.54 12.69
CA ASP A 75 -16.95 34.48 13.82
C ASP A 75 -17.72 33.77 14.93
N ASN A 76 -16.98 33.15 15.87
CA ASN A 76 -17.39 33.07 17.26
C ASN A 76 -16.18 32.69 18.11
N ASP A 77 -15.54 33.78 18.52
CA ASP A 77 -15.03 34.08 19.86
C ASP A 77 -14.35 33.00 20.71
N VAL A 78 -13.14 33.38 21.07
CA VAL A 78 -12.28 32.82 22.11
C VAL A 78 -12.83 33.29 23.46
N ARG A 79 -13.32 32.37 24.31
CA ARG A 79 -13.17 32.35 25.79
C ARG A 79 -14.18 31.41 26.45
N SER A 80 -13.68 30.30 26.99
CA SER A 80 -13.78 29.94 28.42
C SER A 80 -13.26 28.52 28.61
N VAL A 81 -12.08 28.40 29.23
CA VAL A 81 -11.58 27.14 29.78
C VAL A 81 -12.33 26.92 31.09
N GLU A 82 -13.41 26.14 31.03
CA GLU A 82 -14.12 25.69 32.23
C GLU A 82 -13.56 24.32 32.66
N ARG A 83 -13.12 24.28 33.92
CA ARG A 83 -12.51 23.12 34.58
C ARG A 83 -13.46 21.92 34.56
N ILE A 84 -12.99 20.81 34.00
CA ILE A 84 -13.61 19.49 34.20
C ILE A 84 -13.20 18.98 35.60
N PRO A 85 -14.14 18.64 36.49
CA PRO A 85 -13.81 18.01 37.78
C PRO A 85 -13.32 16.58 37.58
N ASN A 86 -12.20 16.24 38.23
CA ASN A 86 -11.73 14.88 38.43
C ASN A 86 -12.69 14.13 39.36
N ASP A 87 -13.63 13.36 38.80
CA ASP A 87 -14.37 12.36 39.57
C ASP A 87 -14.78 11.19 38.67
N ILE A 88 -13.81 10.34 38.31
CA ILE A 88 -14.05 9.04 37.64
C ILE A 88 -13.62 7.86 38.52
N ALA A 89 -13.21 8.09 39.77
CA ALA A 89 -12.84 7.03 40.69
C ALA A 89 -14.02 6.57 41.56
N LYS A 90 -15.12 6.06 40.95
CA LYS A 90 -16.17 5.27 41.66
C LYS A 90 -17.29 4.67 40.79
N ARG A 91 -17.09 4.43 39.49
CA ARG A 91 -18.05 3.61 38.74
C ARG A 91 -17.73 2.12 38.91
N LYS A 92 -18.59 1.42 39.64
CA LYS A 92 -18.63 -0.06 39.68
C LYS A 92 -18.64 -0.60 38.24
N PRO A 93 -17.97 -1.73 37.97
CA PRO A 93 -18.00 -2.35 36.65
C PRO A 93 -19.46 -2.71 36.32
N GLN A 94 -20.00 -2.03 35.32
CA GLN A 94 -21.30 -2.35 34.77
C GLN A 94 -21.17 -3.71 34.08
N SER A 95 -21.75 -4.74 34.68
CA SER A 95 -21.85 -6.06 34.09
C SER A 95 -22.57 -5.93 32.76
N TRP A 96 -21.85 -6.23 31.68
CA TRP A 96 -22.43 -6.39 30.35
C TRP A 96 -23.56 -7.43 30.44
N PRO A 97 -24.78 -7.13 29.97
CA PRO A 97 -25.78 -8.18 29.83
C PRO A 97 -25.26 -9.17 28.79
N GLN A 98 -24.93 -10.38 29.25
CA GLN A 98 -24.74 -11.54 28.39
C GLN A 98 -26.12 -11.99 27.90
N THR A 99 -26.64 -11.29 26.91
CA THR A 99 -27.68 -11.81 26.04
C THR A 99 -27.24 -11.54 24.60
N PRO A 100 -27.17 -12.57 23.75
CA PRO A 100 -26.99 -12.33 22.32
C PRO A 100 -28.17 -11.48 21.86
N SER A 101 -27.90 -10.26 21.38
CA SER A 101 -28.90 -9.50 20.63
C SER A 101 -29.44 -10.45 19.56
N PRO A 102 -30.74 -10.78 19.56
CA PRO A 102 -31.31 -11.55 18.48
C PRO A 102 -31.07 -10.72 17.22
N VAL A 103 -30.34 -11.30 16.27
CA VAL A 103 -30.29 -10.78 14.89
C VAL A 103 -31.73 -10.44 14.53
N PRO A 104 -32.04 -9.20 14.11
CA PRO A 104 -33.41 -8.87 13.73
C PRO A 104 -33.84 -9.91 12.71
N ARG A 105 -34.80 -10.78 13.10
CA ARG A 105 -35.49 -11.62 12.14
C ARG A 105 -36.12 -10.63 11.20
N VAL A 106 -35.60 -10.60 9.97
CA VAL A 106 -36.29 -9.94 8.87
C VAL A 106 -37.65 -10.61 8.84
N ASP A 107 -38.67 -9.84 9.24
CA ASP A 107 -40.05 -10.27 9.17
C ASP A 107 -40.30 -10.73 7.73
N GLU A 108 -40.72 -11.98 7.54
CA GLU A 108 -41.01 -12.54 6.21
C GLU A 108 -42.07 -11.69 5.47
N SER A 109 -42.86 -10.90 6.20
CA SER A 109 -43.81 -9.93 5.67
C SER A 109 -43.16 -8.74 4.93
N VAL A 110 -41.91 -8.38 5.25
CA VAL A 110 -41.19 -7.29 4.55
C VAL A 110 -40.61 -7.77 3.22
N LEU A 111 -40.30 -9.06 3.08
CA LEU A 111 -39.95 -9.67 1.79
C LEU A 111 -41.17 -9.91 0.90
N ALA A 112 -42.38 -10.02 1.48
CA ALA A 112 -43.63 -10.19 0.74
C ALA A 112 -44.14 -8.90 0.06
N ALA A 113 -43.57 -7.73 0.38
CA ALA A 113 -43.95 -6.45 -0.19
C ALA A 113 -43.17 -6.05 -1.46
N MET A 114 -42.32 -6.93 -2.01
CA MET A 114 -41.83 -6.76 -3.38
C MET A 114 -42.86 -7.35 -4.35
N PRO A 115 -43.46 -6.55 -5.24
CA PRO A 115 -44.66 -6.95 -6.00
C PRO A 115 -44.45 -8.07 -7.03
N ASN A 116 -43.28 -8.71 -7.12
CA ASN A 116 -42.96 -9.76 -8.10
C ASN A 116 -42.13 -10.94 -7.57
N SER A 117 -41.89 -11.08 -6.26
CA SER A 117 -41.14 -12.25 -5.76
C SER A 117 -42.10 -13.41 -5.48
N ARG A 118 -42.32 -14.28 -6.48
CA ARG A 118 -42.91 -15.60 -6.22
C ARG A 118 -42.07 -16.32 -5.15
N PRO A 119 -42.68 -17.04 -4.19
CA PRO A 119 -41.93 -17.83 -3.22
C PRO A 119 -41.04 -18.82 -3.98
N ALA A 120 -39.76 -18.89 -3.61
CA ALA A 120 -38.80 -19.78 -4.25
C ALA A 120 -39.34 -21.21 -4.19
N THR A 121 -39.46 -21.86 -5.35
CA THR A 121 -39.91 -23.23 -5.43
C THR A 121 -38.93 -24.15 -4.67
N ALA A 122 -39.41 -25.32 -4.22
CA ALA A 122 -38.56 -26.29 -3.53
C ALA A 122 -37.33 -26.68 -4.36
N LEU A 123 -37.49 -26.72 -5.70
CA LEU A 123 -36.40 -26.95 -6.65
C LEU A 123 -35.38 -25.80 -6.66
N GLU A 124 -35.82 -24.54 -6.76
CA GLU A 124 -34.94 -23.36 -6.73
C GLU A 124 -34.15 -23.28 -5.40
N THR A 125 -34.81 -23.62 -4.29
CA THR A 125 -34.18 -23.66 -2.97
C THR A 125 -33.13 -24.76 -2.89
N ALA A 126 -33.41 -25.95 -3.44
CA ALA A 126 -32.47 -27.06 -3.50
C ALA A 126 -31.25 -26.74 -4.39
N VAL A 127 -31.47 -26.14 -5.57
CA VAL A 127 -30.41 -25.70 -6.48
C VAL A 127 -29.55 -24.62 -5.83
N PHE A 128 -30.15 -23.64 -5.17
CA PHE A 128 -29.41 -22.59 -4.47
C PHE A 128 -28.57 -23.15 -3.31
N ARG A 129 -29.10 -24.10 -2.54
CA ARG A 129 -28.34 -24.79 -1.47
C ARG A 129 -27.21 -25.63 -2.03
N ALA A 130 -27.42 -26.37 -3.12
CA ALA A 130 -26.39 -27.14 -3.79
C ALA A 130 -25.26 -26.23 -4.30
N TRP A 131 -25.61 -25.12 -4.96
CA TRP A 131 -24.65 -24.11 -5.41
C TRP A 131 -23.88 -23.46 -4.26
N GLN A 132 -24.56 -23.14 -3.13
CA GLN A 132 -23.89 -22.64 -1.94
C GLN A 132 -22.95 -23.67 -1.32
N ALA A 133 -23.36 -24.94 -1.25
CA ALA A 133 -22.53 -26.04 -0.74
C ALA A 133 -21.29 -26.25 -1.62
N GLU A 134 -21.45 -26.21 -2.94
CA GLU A 134 -20.34 -26.29 -3.89
C GLU A 134 -19.37 -25.11 -3.72
N ARG A 135 -19.89 -23.90 -3.55
CA ARG A 135 -19.05 -22.71 -3.25
C ARG A 135 -18.29 -22.84 -1.94
N ARG A 136 -18.91 -23.36 -0.88
CA ARG A 136 -18.24 -23.61 0.41
C ARG A 136 -17.20 -24.71 0.32
N ALA A 137 -17.49 -25.79 -0.40
CA ALA A 137 -16.52 -26.85 -0.65
C ALA A 137 -15.33 -26.33 -1.46
N ALA A 138 -15.57 -25.46 -2.45
CA ALA A 138 -14.51 -24.82 -3.22
C ALA A 138 -13.67 -23.87 -2.36
N SER A 139 -14.27 -23.07 -1.47
CA SER A 139 -13.50 -22.19 -0.57
C SER A 139 -12.65 -22.98 0.41
N TRP A 140 -13.19 -24.07 0.99
CA TRP A 140 -12.43 -24.92 1.91
C TRP A 140 -11.22 -25.57 1.23
N LYS A 141 -11.37 -26.08 -0.01
CA LYS A 141 -10.24 -26.61 -0.79
C LYS A 141 -9.14 -25.56 -1.01
N GLN A 142 -9.50 -24.28 -1.16
CA GLN A 142 -8.55 -23.20 -1.31
C GLN A 142 -7.86 -22.82 0.00
N ASP A 143 -8.60 -22.76 1.10
CA ASP A 143 -8.03 -22.56 2.44
C ASP A 143 -7.00 -23.67 2.73
N ALA A 144 -7.36 -24.92 2.44
CA ALA A 144 -6.43 -26.05 2.57
C ALA A 144 -5.20 -25.95 1.63
N ALA A 145 -5.29 -25.25 0.50
CA ALA A 145 -4.13 -25.02 -0.37
C ALA A 145 -3.18 -23.96 0.22
N VAL A 146 -3.72 -22.88 0.78
CA VAL A 146 -2.92 -21.86 1.49
C VAL A 146 -2.25 -22.46 2.73
N GLU A 147 -3.00 -23.18 3.57
CA GLU A 147 -2.45 -23.83 4.76
C GLU A 147 -1.36 -24.85 4.42
N ARG A 148 -1.56 -25.68 3.38
CA ARG A 148 -0.52 -26.60 2.90
C ARG A 148 0.73 -25.89 2.41
N SER A 149 0.58 -24.76 1.72
CA SER A 149 1.71 -23.96 1.21
C SER A 149 2.49 -23.30 2.34
N ILE A 150 1.79 -22.80 3.36
CA ILE A 150 2.40 -22.24 4.58
C ILE A 150 3.14 -23.34 5.34
N ALA A 151 2.53 -24.50 5.56
CA ALA A 151 3.15 -25.63 6.24
C ALA A 151 4.41 -26.09 5.49
N ALA A 152 4.33 -26.24 4.17
CA ALA A 152 5.45 -26.65 3.33
C ALA A 152 6.66 -25.69 3.42
N ILE A 153 6.43 -24.38 3.55
CA ILE A 153 7.53 -23.41 3.70
C ILE A 153 8.08 -23.37 5.12
N ARG A 154 7.22 -23.56 6.12
CA ARG A 154 7.65 -23.59 7.53
C ARG A 154 8.60 -24.76 7.78
N ASP A 155 8.31 -25.91 7.19
CA ASP A 155 8.99 -27.16 7.49
C ASP A 155 10.26 -27.36 6.63
N VAL A 156 10.57 -26.46 5.68
CA VAL A 156 11.71 -26.56 4.76
C VAL A 156 12.60 -25.31 4.86
N GLN A 157 13.78 -25.48 5.47
CA GLN A 157 14.88 -24.50 5.49
C GLN A 157 16.18 -25.23 5.09
N PRO A 158 17.03 -24.66 4.21
CA PRO A 158 16.90 -23.39 3.53
C PRO A 158 15.92 -23.44 2.34
N LEU A 159 15.23 -22.33 2.09
CA LEU A 159 14.28 -22.19 0.99
C LEU A 159 14.94 -21.41 -0.15
N ASP A 160 15.18 -22.08 -1.28
CA ASP A 160 15.63 -21.41 -2.51
C ASP A 160 14.45 -20.78 -3.28
N ASP A 161 14.76 -19.85 -4.19
CA ASP A 161 13.74 -19.13 -4.97
C ASP A 161 12.92 -20.03 -5.89
N ALA A 162 13.52 -21.12 -6.40
CA ALA A 162 12.87 -22.05 -7.30
C ALA A 162 11.80 -22.88 -6.59
N ARG A 163 12.11 -23.36 -5.38
CA ARG A 163 11.20 -24.09 -4.49
C ARG A 163 10.08 -23.18 -4.01
N LEU A 164 10.40 -21.94 -3.60
CA LEU A 164 9.38 -20.97 -3.23
C LEU A 164 8.40 -20.73 -4.39
N ALA A 165 8.90 -20.56 -5.62
CA ALA A 165 8.06 -20.42 -6.80
C ALA A 165 7.23 -21.69 -7.09
N ALA A 166 7.79 -22.89 -6.89
CA ALA A 166 7.08 -24.15 -7.05
C ALA A 166 5.93 -24.30 -6.05
N VAL A 167 6.15 -23.98 -4.77
CA VAL A 167 5.12 -24.01 -3.71
C VAL A 167 4.05 -22.95 -3.97
N ALA A 168 4.43 -21.77 -4.49
CA ALA A 168 3.49 -20.69 -4.78
C ALA A 168 2.67 -20.92 -6.06
N ARG A 169 3.11 -21.79 -6.98
CA ARG A 169 2.48 -22.00 -8.30
C ARG A 169 0.98 -22.31 -8.24
N PRO A 170 0.48 -23.21 -7.36
CA PRO A 170 -0.95 -23.47 -7.24
C PRO A 170 -1.76 -22.25 -6.76
N LEU A 171 -1.13 -21.34 -6.02
CA LEU A 171 -1.78 -20.16 -5.48
C LEU A 171 -2.05 -19.09 -6.57
N LEU A 172 -1.30 -19.12 -7.68
CA LEU A 172 -1.46 -18.17 -8.77
C LEU A 172 -2.81 -18.33 -9.51
N ALA A 173 -3.38 -19.54 -9.56
CA ALA A 173 -4.65 -19.80 -10.24
C ALA A 173 -5.82 -18.96 -9.69
N ARG A 174 -5.78 -18.60 -8.40
CA ARG A 174 -6.75 -17.71 -7.75
C ARG A 174 -6.04 -16.63 -6.94
N ARG A 175 -5.08 -15.97 -7.59
CA ARG A 175 -4.16 -14.98 -6.99
C ARG A 175 -4.84 -14.01 -6.02
N ALA A 176 -5.89 -13.30 -6.45
CA ALA A 176 -6.53 -12.28 -5.62
C ALA A 176 -7.16 -12.83 -4.32
N TYR A 177 -7.71 -14.04 -4.35
CA TYR A 177 -8.25 -14.69 -3.15
C TYR A 177 -7.12 -15.13 -2.21
N ASN A 178 -6.10 -15.79 -2.77
CA ASN A 178 -4.98 -16.30 -1.98
C ASN A 178 -4.12 -15.15 -1.40
N GLU A 179 -3.92 -14.06 -2.14
CA GLU A 179 -3.26 -12.84 -1.67
C GLU A 179 -3.96 -12.29 -0.42
N ARG A 180 -5.30 -12.17 -0.45
CA ARG A 180 -6.07 -11.70 0.71
C ARG A 180 -5.92 -12.63 1.91
N ARG A 181 -6.01 -13.96 1.70
CA ARG A 181 -5.84 -14.94 2.78
C ARG A 181 -4.43 -14.95 3.35
N LEU A 182 -3.41 -14.76 2.52
CA LEU A 182 -2.04 -14.63 2.97
C LEU A 182 -1.82 -13.33 3.76
N LEU A 183 -2.43 -12.22 3.33
CA LEU A 183 -2.44 -10.97 4.10
C LEU A 183 -3.12 -11.14 5.45
N ASP A 184 -4.27 -11.83 5.53
CA ASP A 184 -4.91 -12.17 6.80
C ASP A 184 -3.94 -12.99 7.69
N ASN A 185 -3.21 -13.94 7.09
CA ASN A 185 -2.21 -14.71 7.83
C ASN A 185 -1.06 -13.83 8.36
N VAL A 186 -0.66 -12.81 7.60
CA VAL A 186 0.36 -11.86 8.05
C VAL A 186 -0.17 -10.97 9.17
N LEU A 187 -1.40 -10.48 9.07
CA LEU A 187 -1.95 -9.53 10.04
C LEU A 187 -2.36 -10.19 11.37
N TYR A 188 -2.85 -11.43 11.35
CA TYR A 188 -3.46 -12.06 12.52
C TYR A 188 -2.63 -13.15 13.20
N PHE A 189 -1.56 -13.63 12.57
CA PHE A 189 -0.70 -14.68 13.15
C PHE A 189 0.72 -14.16 13.30
N ASP A 190 1.49 -14.75 14.22
CA ASP A 190 2.88 -14.38 14.51
C ASP A 190 3.86 -15.51 14.16
N GLY A 191 5.16 -15.20 14.17
CA GLY A 191 6.24 -16.19 14.11
C GLY A 191 6.40 -16.83 12.73
N SER A 192 6.74 -18.13 12.72
CA SER A 192 7.09 -18.85 11.49
C SER A 192 5.95 -18.91 10.47
N ARG A 193 4.69 -18.86 10.94
CA ARG A 193 3.51 -18.80 10.08
C ARG A 193 3.43 -17.48 9.32
N ARG A 194 3.64 -16.35 10.01
CA ARG A 194 3.68 -15.02 9.39
C ARG A 194 4.84 -14.93 8.40
N GLU A 195 6.01 -15.42 8.78
CA GLU A 195 7.19 -15.42 7.92
C GLU A 195 6.96 -16.22 6.62
N ALA A 196 6.37 -17.41 6.72
CA ALA A 196 6.00 -18.21 5.56
C ALA A 196 4.98 -17.50 4.66
N ALA A 197 3.98 -16.83 5.27
CA ALA A 197 3.00 -16.04 4.54
C ALA A 197 3.65 -14.85 3.81
N LEU A 198 4.59 -14.15 4.43
CA LEU A 198 5.38 -13.07 3.80
C LEU A 198 6.18 -13.58 2.60
N LYS A 199 6.87 -14.72 2.75
CA LYS A 199 7.63 -15.37 1.67
C LYS A 199 6.71 -15.73 0.48
N LEU A 200 5.52 -16.27 0.74
CA LEU A 200 4.53 -16.55 -0.31
C LEU A 200 4.00 -15.28 -0.97
N LEU A 201 3.73 -14.24 -0.18
CA LEU A 201 3.32 -12.93 -0.70
C LEU A 201 4.38 -12.32 -1.60
N ALA A 202 5.67 -12.60 -1.38
CA ALA A 202 6.74 -12.12 -2.26
C ALA A 202 6.61 -12.65 -3.71
N VAL A 203 5.89 -13.78 -3.91
CA VAL A 203 5.62 -14.37 -5.23
C VAL A 203 4.19 -14.08 -5.72
N VAL A 204 3.21 -14.21 -4.83
CA VAL A 204 1.78 -14.12 -5.19
C VAL A 204 1.25 -12.68 -5.08
N GLY A 205 1.86 -11.85 -4.25
CA GLY A 205 1.38 -10.52 -3.91
C GLY A 205 1.41 -9.56 -5.10
N THR A 206 0.57 -8.53 -5.03
CA THR A 206 0.49 -7.47 -6.04
C THR A 206 0.96 -6.14 -5.45
N THR A 207 0.91 -5.06 -6.24
CA THR A 207 1.15 -3.69 -5.74
C THR A 207 0.21 -3.31 -4.57
N ARG A 208 -0.95 -3.96 -4.44
CA ARG A 208 -1.83 -3.78 -3.28
C ARG A 208 -1.18 -4.29 -2.00
N THR A 209 -0.53 -5.45 -2.05
CA THR A 209 0.20 -6.05 -0.93
C THR A 209 1.25 -5.08 -0.37
N VAL A 210 1.93 -4.32 -1.23
CA VAL A 210 2.96 -3.34 -0.82
C VAL A 210 2.41 -2.41 0.25
N ARG A 211 1.24 -1.80 0.05
CA ARG A 211 0.65 -0.84 0.98
C ARG A 211 0.30 -1.45 2.34
N GLU A 212 -0.22 -2.67 2.31
CA GLU A 212 -0.62 -3.40 3.53
C GLU A 212 0.61 -3.86 4.35
N LEU A 213 1.76 -4.07 3.69
CA LEU A 213 3.00 -4.48 4.35
C LEU A 213 3.84 -3.30 4.88
N LEU A 214 3.61 -2.06 4.43
CA LEU A 214 4.38 -0.89 4.86
C LEU A 214 4.41 -0.69 6.39
N PRO A 215 3.28 -0.82 7.13
CA PRO A 215 3.29 -0.67 8.58
C PRO A 215 4.20 -1.68 9.29
N LEU A 216 4.50 -2.82 8.65
CA LEU A 216 5.32 -3.89 9.22
C LEU A 216 6.82 -3.67 9.03
N VAL A 217 7.24 -2.70 8.19
CA VAL A 217 8.67 -2.38 7.97
C VAL A 217 9.34 -1.88 9.24
N GLU A 218 8.57 -1.21 10.11
CA GLU A 218 9.08 -0.66 11.37
C GLU A 218 9.20 -1.74 12.47
N ASN A 219 8.62 -2.93 12.27
CA ASN A 219 8.71 -4.02 13.23
C ASN A 219 10.08 -4.73 13.14
N ALA A 220 10.94 -4.49 14.14
CA ALA A 220 12.32 -4.97 14.17
C ALA A 220 12.49 -6.49 13.97
N ARG A 221 11.53 -7.32 14.42
CA ARG A 221 11.66 -8.79 14.37
C ARG A 221 11.58 -9.35 12.95
N GLU A 222 10.81 -8.69 12.08
CA GLU A 222 10.48 -9.20 10.75
C GLU A 222 10.91 -8.26 9.63
N LYS A 223 11.50 -7.12 10.01
CA LYS A 223 11.98 -6.07 9.12
C LYS A 223 12.72 -6.63 7.90
N THR A 224 13.66 -7.56 8.09
CA THR A 224 14.45 -8.17 7.01
C THR A 224 13.56 -8.89 5.99
N VAL A 225 12.60 -9.70 6.45
CA VAL A 225 11.73 -10.49 5.59
C VAL A 225 10.70 -9.60 4.89
N VAL A 226 10.16 -8.61 5.60
CA VAL A 226 9.22 -7.63 5.03
C VAL A 226 9.91 -6.79 3.96
N VAL A 227 11.10 -6.26 4.23
CA VAL A 227 11.88 -5.47 3.25
C VAL A 227 12.22 -6.31 2.02
N ALA A 228 12.70 -7.55 2.20
CA ALA A 228 12.95 -8.46 1.08
C ALA A 228 11.68 -8.75 0.25
N THR A 229 10.54 -8.93 0.92
CA THR A 229 9.24 -9.13 0.27
C THR A 229 8.82 -7.90 -0.53
N LEU A 230 8.96 -6.70 0.04
CA LEU A 230 8.63 -5.44 -0.62
C LEU A 230 9.50 -5.19 -1.86
N LEU A 231 10.81 -5.41 -1.76
CA LEU A 231 11.73 -5.24 -2.89
C LEU A 231 11.47 -6.23 -4.03
N ARG A 232 10.96 -7.43 -3.70
CA ARG A 232 10.55 -8.41 -4.72
C ARG A 232 9.23 -8.01 -5.39
N LEU A 233 8.31 -7.44 -4.64
CA LEU A 233 7.01 -6.97 -5.15
C LEU A 233 7.12 -5.69 -5.98
N ALA A 234 8.04 -4.81 -5.61
CA ALA A 234 8.30 -3.55 -6.28
C ALA A 234 9.81 -3.27 -6.27
N PRO A 235 10.46 -3.19 -7.46
CA PRO A 235 11.85 -2.76 -7.56
C PRO A 235 12.11 -1.44 -6.83
N PRO A 236 13.34 -1.18 -6.37
CA PRO A 236 13.69 0.03 -5.62
C PRO A 236 13.24 1.33 -6.29
N GLU A 237 13.38 1.41 -7.61
CA GLU A 237 12.99 2.58 -8.41
C GLU A 237 11.48 2.80 -8.38
N ASN A 238 10.70 1.72 -8.41
CA ASN A 238 9.25 1.79 -8.32
C ASN A 238 8.80 2.18 -6.91
N LEU A 239 9.46 1.69 -5.86
CA LEU A 239 9.21 2.13 -4.49
C LEU A 239 9.52 3.63 -4.30
N ALA A 240 10.63 4.11 -4.88
CA ALA A 240 10.96 5.53 -4.86
C ALA A 240 9.91 6.39 -5.61
N LEU A 241 9.45 5.92 -6.78
CA LEU A 241 8.37 6.58 -7.53
C LEU A 241 7.05 6.59 -6.75
N LEU A 242 6.71 5.50 -6.08
CA LEU A 242 5.54 5.42 -5.21
C LEU A 242 5.67 6.38 -4.02
N ALA A 243 6.81 6.40 -3.33
CA ALA A 243 7.05 7.30 -2.19
C ALA A 243 6.89 8.78 -2.58
N ARG A 244 7.33 9.16 -3.79
CA ARG A 244 7.18 10.53 -4.32
C ARG A 244 5.73 10.92 -4.60
N ARG A 245 4.88 9.96 -4.96
CA ARG A 245 3.46 10.18 -5.26
C ARG A 245 2.54 9.95 -4.07
N GLU A 246 3.06 9.32 -3.02
CA GLU A 246 2.27 8.92 -1.86
C GLU A 246 1.84 10.15 -1.05
N GLN A 247 0.55 10.22 -0.71
CA GLN A 247 -0.03 11.36 0.01
C GLN A 247 0.11 11.18 1.52
N TYR A 248 0.13 9.93 1.99
CA TYR A 248 0.22 9.62 3.41
C TYR A 248 1.68 9.66 3.89
N PRO A 249 2.04 10.53 4.85
CA PRO A 249 3.42 10.68 5.32
C PRO A 249 4.00 9.40 5.91
N GLN A 250 3.18 8.62 6.63
CA GLN A 250 3.61 7.35 7.23
C GLN A 250 3.97 6.30 6.18
N ALA A 251 3.12 6.13 5.16
CA ALA A 251 3.39 5.19 4.06
C ALA A 251 4.64 5.61 3.27
N ARG A 252 4.80 6.92 3.00
CA ARG A 252 6.00 7.49 2.39
C ARG A 252 7.25 7.17 3.22
N ARG A 253 7.21 7.42 4.53
CA ARG A 253 8.31 7.14 5.45
C ARG A 253 8.67 5.65 5.47
N ALA A 254 7.68 4.76 5.52
CA ALA A 254 7.90 3.31 5.49
C ALA A 254 8.56 2.83 4.18
N MET A 255 8.17 3.38 3.02
CA MET A 255 8.82 3.06 1.74
C MET A 255 10.29 3.50 1.74
N LEU A 256 10.58 4.70 2.24
CA LEU A 256 11.94 5.20 2.37
C LEU A 256 12.77 4.37 3.36
N ALA A 257 12.16 3.94 4.47
CA ALA A 257 12.77 3.07 5.46
C ALA A 257 13.10 1.71 4.86
N ALA A 258 12.23 1.14 4.02
CA ALA A 258 12.50 -0.11 3.33
C ALA A 258 13.70 -0.01 2.39
N LEU A 259 13.77 1.07 1.58
CA LEU A 259 14.91 1.32 0.69
C LEU A 259 16.23 1.47 1.47
N LEU A 260 16.22 2.24 2.55
CA LEU A 260 17.43 2.46 3.35
C LEU A 260 17.87 1.19 4.09
N SER A 261 16.91 0.41 4.58
CA SER A 261 17.18 -0.82 5.36
C SER A 261 17.68 -1.97 4.50
N ALA A 262 17.38 -1.97 3.21
CA ALA A 262 17.93 -2.95 2.29
C ALA A 262 19.45 -2.81 2.12
N GLY A 263 19.95 -1.57 2.15
CA GLY A 263 21.38 -1.25 2.20
C GLY A 263 22.18 -1.52 0.92
N ASP A 264 21.58 -2.16 -0.08
CA ASP A 264 22.20 -2.40 -1.38
C ASP A 264 22.30 -1.12 -2.21
N GLU A 265 23.20 -1.12 -3.19
CA GLU A 265 23.52 0.06 -4.00
C GLU A 265 22.29 0.64 -4.73
N ARG A 266 21.40 -0.22 -5.25
CA ARG A 266 20.22 0.20 -5.98
C ARG A 266 19.19 0.83 -5.05
N SER A 267 18.93 0.20 -3.90
CA SER A 267 17.99 0.74 -2.92
C SER A 267 18.47 2.04 -2.29
N VAL A 268 19.76 2.14 -1.94
CA VAL A 268 20.34 3.40 -1.46
C VAL A 268 20.30 4.46 -2.55
N GLY A 269 20.63 4.12 -3.80
CA GLY A 269 20.52 5.04 -4.93
C GLY A 269 19.10 5.58 -5.14
N ALA A 270 18.09 4.71 -5.07
CA ALA A 270 16.68 5.08 -5.17
C ALA A 270 16.24 5.97 -3.98
N PHE A 271 16.71 5.67 -2.77
CA PHE A 271 16.52 6.51 -1.59
C PHE A 271 17.12 7.91 -1.77
N LEU A 272 18.35 8.01 -2.31
CA LEU A 272 19.01 9.30 -2.56
C LEU A 272 18.26 10.16 -3.58
N VAL A 273 17.63 9.54 -4.59
CA VAL A 273 16.73 10.24 -5.53
C VAL A 273 15.51 10.81 -4.81
N CYS A 274 14.98 10.12 -3.80
CA CYS A 274 13.92 10.67 -2.96
C CYS A 274 14.44 11.78 -2.02
N ALA A 275 15.64 11.64 -1.46
CA ALA A 275 16.25 12.64 -0.61
C ALA A 275 16.58 13.94 -1.37
N SER A 276 16.93 13.84 -2.66
CA SER A 276 17.15 15.02 -3.52
C SER A 276 15.86 15.69 -3.99
N HIS A 277 14.68 15.08 -3.80
CA HIS A 277 13.40 15.60 -4.30
C HIS A 277 12.61 16.34 -3.21
N GLY A 278 12.25 17.61 -3.43
CA GLY A 278 11.65 18.49 -2.41
C GLY A 278 10.46 17.89 -1.64
N ALA A 279 9.54 17.21 -2.33
CA ALA A 279 8.37 16.59 -1.67
C ALA A 279 8.71 15.46 -0.67
N THR A 280 9.81 14.73 -0.87
CA THR A 280 10.21 13.56 -0.07
C THR A 280 11.44 13.83 0.81
N ARG A 281 12.14 14.93 0.55
CA ARG A 281 13.38 15.35 1.21
C ARG A 281 13.25 15.44 2.72
N GLY A 282 12.24 16.17 3.23
CA GLY A 282 12.04 16.32 4.68
C GLY A 282 11.84 14.97 5.39
N ALA A 283 11.01 14.10 4.82
CA ALA A 283 10.78 12.76 5.34
C ALA A 283 12.06 11.88 5.31
N ALA A 284 12.89 12.01 4.27
CA ALA A 284 14.15 11.28 4.16
C ALA A 284 15.16 11.73 5.24
N VAL A 285 15.29 13.05 5.47
CA VAL A 285 16.19 13.60 6.49
C VAL A 285 15.74 13.20 7.90
N GLU A 286 14.45 13.30 8.19
CA GLU A 286 13.88 12.92 9.48
C GLU A 286 14.08 11.42 9.75
N LEU A 287 13.85 10.58 8.74
CA LEU A 287 14.07 9.14 8.83
C LEU A 287 15.52 8.83 9.20
N VAL A 288 16.49 9.42 8.50
CA VAL A 288 17.92 9.20 8.75
C VAL A 288 18.31 9.65 10.16
N ALA A 289 17.80 10.79 10.63
CA ALA A 289 18.08 11.28 11.97
C ALA A 289 17.52 10.35 13.08
N SER A 290 16.53 9.52 12.76
CA SER A 290 15.92 8.54 13.67
C SER A 290 16.40 7.10 13.46
N THR A 291 17.28 6.86 12.50
CA THR A 291 17.77 5.51 12.16
C THR A 291 19.13 5.28 12.79
N ASP A 292 19.25 4.24 13.62
CA ASP A 292 20.49 3.94 14.35
C ASP A 292 21.57 3.31 13.46
N ALA A 293 21.18 2.44 12.53
CA ALA A 293 22.09 1.72 11.65
C ALA A 293 21.86 2.12 10.19
N LEU A 294 22.84 2.84 9.62
CA LEU A 294 22.82 3.28 8.23
C LEU A 294 23.74 2.39 7.38
N PRO A 295 23.45 2.23 6.06
CA PRO A 295 24.36 1.58 5.12
C PRO A 295 25.53 2.52 4.78
N THR A 296 26.36 2.79 5.78
CA THR A 296 27.42 3.80 5.78
C THR A 296 28.42 3.59 4.65
N ALA A 297 28.85 2.35 4.40
CA ALA A 297 29.77 2.03 3.30
C ALA A 297 29.18 2.40 1.93
N THR A 298 27.92 2.03 1.68
CA THR A 298 27.20 2.34 0.43
C THR A 298 27.01 3.85 0.27
N LEU A 299 26.60 4.55 1.34
CA LEU A 299 26.43 6.01 1.31
C LEU A 299 27.75 6.75 1.04
N ILE A 300 28.87 6.27 1.61
CA ILE A 300 30.20 6.82 1.36
C ILE A 300 30.63 6.60 -0.10
N ALA A 301 30.30 5.45 -0.70
CA ALA A 301 30.56 5.22 -2.12
C ALA A 301 29.81 6.24 -3.01
N TRP A 302 28.56 6.58 -2.65
CA TRP A 302 27.76 7.59 -3.37
C TRP A 302 28.33 9.02 -3.29
N LEU A 303 29.15 9.36 -2.29
CA LEU A 303 29.86 10.65 -2.25
C LEU A 303 30.85 10.83 -3.40
N LYS A 304 31.35 9.71 -3.95
CA LYS A 304 32.28 9.69 -5.09
C LYS A 304 31.55 9.57 -6.43
N SER A 305 30.22 9.55 -6.44
CA SER A 305 29.46 9.43 -7.68
C SER A 305 29.61 10.69 -8.55
N ALA A 306 29.61 10.50 -9.87
CA ALA A 306 29.68 11.59 -10.84
C ALA A 306 28.40 12.45 -10.88
N ASP A 307 27.29 11.95 -10.33
CA ASP A 307 26.03 12.67 -10.23
C ASP A 307 26.08 13.64 -9.03
N ALA A 308 26.25 14.93 -9.32
CA ALA A 308 26.33 15.99 -8.32
C ALA A 308 25.09 16.06 -7.40
N GLN A 309 23.90 15.71 -7.90
CA GLN A 309 22.69 15.72 -7.08
C GLN A 309 22.68 14.56 -6.09
N ARG A 310 23.11 13.37 -6.54
CA ARG A 310 23.17 12.19 -5.66
C ARG A 310 24.30 12.28 -4.65
N SER A 311 25.46 12.80 -5.04
CA SER A 311 26.57 13.02 -4.12
C SER A 311 26.24 14.08 -3.07
N ALA A 312 25.57 15.18 -3.45
CA ALA A 312 25.06 16.18 -2.51
C ALA A 312 23.97 15.61 -1.59
N ALA A 313 23.05 14.79 -2.12
CA ALA A 313 22.04 14.11 -1.30
C ALA A 313 22.68 13.13 -0.30
N ALA A 314 23.69 12.36 -0.73
CA ALA A 314 24.45 11.48 0.16
C ALA A 314 25.17 12.25 1.26
N ALA A 315 25.77 13.39 0.93
CA ALA A 315 26.39 14.28 1.91
C ALA A 315 25.38 14.83 2.92
N ALA A 316 24.20 15.26 2.45
CA ALA A 316 23.13 15.75 3.33
C ALA A 316 22.57 14.65 4.24
N VAL A 317 22.41 13.44 3.73
CA VAL A 317 22.00 12.26 4.51
C VAL A 317 23.03 11.96 5.59
N LEU A 318 24.31 11.85 5.23
CA LEU A 318 25.39 11.55 6.18
C LEU A 318 25.61 12.68 7.20
N ALA A 319 25.38 13.95 6.84
CA ALA A 319 25.41 15.07 7.78
C ALA A 319 24.36 14.92 8.89
N ASN A 320 23.21 14.32 8.60
CA ASN A 320 22.14 14.11 9.58
C ASN A 320 22.20 12.73 10.26
N ALA A 321 23.19 11.90 9.92
CA ALA A 321 23.41 10.60 10.55
C ALA A 321 23.83 10.77 12.02
N ARG A 322 23.32 9.87 12.88
CA ARG A 322 23.75 9.74 14.28
C ARG A 322 24.79 8.65 14.50
N ASP A 323 25.15 7.93 13.45
CA ASP A 323 26.13 6.86 13.49
C ASP A 323 27.55 7.44 13.67
N GLN A 324 28.21 7.08 14.77
CA GLN A 324 29.58 7.46 15.08
C GLN A 324 30.56 6.83 14.08
N ALA A 325 30.32 5.59 13.66
CA ALA A 325 31.17 4.90 12.69
C ALA A 325 31.15 5.61 11.32
N ALA A 326 30.00 6.17 10.94
CA ALA A 326 29.90 7.00 9.74
C ALA A 326 30.75 8.26 9.80
N ILE A 327 30.78 8.95 10.94
CA ILE A 327 31.61 10.14 11.10
C ILE A 327 33.09 9.80 11.09
N GLU A 328 33.51 8.72 11.75
CA GLU A 328 34.90 8.27 11.72
C GLU A 328 35.37 7.91 10.31
N ALA A 329 34.54 7.20 9.55
CA ALA A 329 34.82 6.87 8.17
C ALA A 329 34.89 8.12 7.27
N LEU A 330 34.03 9.13 7.51
CA LEU A 330 34.09 10.42 6.82
C LEU A 330 35.35 11.20 7.15
N ILE A 331 35.79 11.23 8.42
CA ILE A 331 37.04 11.89 8.83
C ILE A 331 38.23 11.21 8.16
N ALA A 332 38.27 9.87 8.15
CA ALA A 332 39.31 9.12 7.46
C ALA A 332 39.34 9.45 5.96
N LEU A 333 38.16 9.52 5.31
CA LEU A 333 38.04 9.89 3.91
C LEU A 333 38.49 11.34 3.66
N ALA A 334 38.13 12.29 4.53
CA ALA A 334 38.49 13.70 4.40
C ALA A 334 40.00 13.97 4.58
N ARG A 335 40.72 13.10 5.28
CA ARG A 335 42.18 13.15 5.41
C ARG A 335 42.93 12.58 4.20
N SER A 336 42.23 11.87 3.32
CA SER A 336 42.86 11.32 2.11
C SER A 336 43.18 12.44 1.11
N PRO A 337 44.28 12.33 0.34
CA PRO A 337 44.67 13.36 -0.63
C PRO A 337 43.65 13.56 -1.76
N ASN A 338 42.80 12.56 -2.01
CA ASN A 338 41.73 12.58 -3.00
C ASN A 338 40.34 12.61 -2.35
N ALA A 339 40.22 13.32 -1.22
CA ALA A 339 38.96 13.47 -0.51
C ALA A 339 37.90 14.10 -1.43
N PRO A 340 36.73 13.45 -1.63
CA PRO A 340 35.66 14.04 -2.42
C PRO A 340 35.09 15.27 -1.67
N PRO A 341 34.88 16.42 -2.34
CA PRO A 341 34.33 17.62 -1.70
C PRO A 341 33.03 17.38 -0.90
N PRO A 342 32.08 16.54 -1.37
CA PRO A 342 30.89 16.17 -0.60
C PRO A 342 31.16 15.55 0.78
N ALA A 343 32.31 14.91 1.01
CA ALA A 343 32.65 14.37 2.34
C ALA A 343 32.91 15.48 3.37
N LEU A 344 33.59 16.55 2.97
CA LEU A 344 33.78 17.73 3.84
C LEU A 344 32.46 18.45 4.08
N VAL A 345 31.59 18.53 3.07
CA VAL A 345 30.23 19.07 3.22
C VAL A 345 29.43 18.28 4.26
N ALA A 346 29.50 16.95 4.22
CA ALA A 346 28.84 16.09 5.20
C ALA A 346 29.35 16.35 6.63
N LEU A 347 30.67 16.47 6.80
CA LEU A 347 31.28 16.76 8.11
C LEU A 347 30.92 18.15 8.64
N VAL A 348 30.92 19.16 7.78
CA VAL A 348 30.50 20.53 8.14
C VAL A 348 29.02 20.58 8.54
N GLY A 349 28.17 19.81 7.86
CA GLY A 349 26.75 19.72 8.17
C GLY A 349 26.43 18.90 9.43
N SER A 350 27.37 18.08 9.88
CA SER A 350 27.17 17.20 11.03
C SER A 350 27.12 17.96 12.35
N ARG A 351 26.20 17.52 13.23
CA ARG A 351 26.07 18.03 14.60
C ARG A 351 26.87 17.21 15.61
N GLN A 352 27.59 16.18 15.16
CA GLN A 352 28.33 15.31 16.06
C GLN A 352 29.63 15.98 16.57
N PRO A 353 29.99 15.78 17.86
CA PRO A 353 31.18 16.41 18.44
C PRO A 353 32.48 16.08 17.68
N ALA A 354 32.66 14.82 17.25
CA ALA A 354 33.84 14.38 16.53
C ALA A 354 34.03 15.14 15.20
N ALA A 355 32.95 15.37 14.45
CA ALA A 355 32.98 16.16 13.22
C ALA A 355 33.32 17.63 13.50
N GLN A 356 32.74 18.22 14.56
CA GLN A 356 33.03 19.60 14.95
C GLN A 356 34.48 19.80 15.38
N SER A 357 35.04 18.89 16.18
CA SER A 357 36.45 18.92 16.57
C SER A 357 37.38 18.80 15.37
N PHE A 358 37.06 17.92 14.42
CA PHE A 358 37.83 17.81 13.18
C PHE A 358 37.80 19.10 12.35
N ILE A 359 36.62 19.70 12.15
CA ILE A 359 36.49 20.95 11.39
C ILE A 359 37.20 22.11 12.10
N ALA A 360 37.16 22.18 13.44
CA ALA A 360 37.89 23.18 14.21
C ALA A 360 39.40 23.03 14.04
N ALA A 361 39.94 21.80 14.09
CA ALA A 361 41.35 21.54 13.82
C ALA A 361 41.74 21.85 12.37
N ALA A 362 40.86 21.54 11.41
CA ALA A 362 41.10 21.78 9.99
C ALA A 362 41.24 23.27 9.65
N ARG A 363 40.68 24.18 10.47
CA ARG A 363 40.82 25.64 10.31
C ARG A 363 42.24 26.19 10.53
N HIS A 364 43.14 25.37 11.04
CA HIS A 364 44.55 25.74 11.24
C HIS A 364 45.49 24.91 10.36
N SER A 365 44.95 24.28 9.30
CA SER A 365 45.67 23.37 8.41
C SER A 365 45.59 23.82 6.95
N SER A 366 46.25 23.09 6.04
CA SER A 366 46.10 23.29 4.59
C SER A 366 44.67 23.07 4.06
N LEU A 367 43.76 22.50 4.87
CA LEU A 367 42.37 22.23 4.50
C LEU A 367 41.43 23.44 4.66
N VAL A 368 41.89 24.58 5.16
CA VAL A 368 41.06 25.77 5.42
C VAL A 368 40.21 26.19 4.22
N ALA A 369 40.84 26.27 3.03
CA ALA A 369 40.14 26.69 1.82
C ALA A 369 39.01 25.70 1.46
N ALA A 370 39.29 24.39 1.51
CA ALA A 370 38.31 23.34 1.23
C ALA A 370 37.18 23.31 2.27
N VAL A 371 37.48 23.58 3.55
CA VAL A 371 36.46 23.69 4.61
C VAL A 371 35.55 24.90 4.39
N ASN A 372 36.10 26.05 3.98
CA ASN A 372 35.31 27.25 3.69
C ASN A 372 34.39 27.03 2.48
N GLU A 373 34.90 26.37 1.43
CA GLU A 373 34.08 25.97 0.28
C GLU A 373 32.96 25.00 0.70
N ALA A 374 33.29 23.98 1.50
CA ALA A 374 32.31 23.03 2.02
C ALA A 374 31.22 23.72 2.89
N GLN A 375 31.58 24.74 3.67
CA GLN A 375 30.61 25.56 4.42
C GLN A 375 29.70 26.38 3.52
N TYR A 376 30.20 26.87 2.40
CA TYR A 376 29.36 27.54 1.41
C TYR A 376 28.39 26.55 0.76
N GLN A 377 28.89 25.41 0.27
CA GLN A 377 28.07 24.36 -0.34
C GLN A 377 27.02 23.82 0.63
N TRP A 378 27.38 23.60 1.90
CA TRP A 378 26.43 23.19 2.93
C TRP A 378 25.33 24.22 3.16
N ARG A 379 25.64 25.53 3.15
CA ARG A 379 24.62 26.58 3.25
C ARG A 379 23.64 26.54 2.07
N VAL A 380 24.14 26.34 0.85
CA VAL A 380 23.29 26.19 -0.34
C VAL A 380 22.37 24.97 -0.20
N ILE A 381 22.93 23.82 0.18
CA ILE A 381 22.16 22.60 0.40
C ILE A 381 21.13 22.82 1.50
N ARG A 382 21.52 23.37 2.64
CA ARG A 382 20.64 23.62 3.79
C ARG A 382 19.50 24.58 3.46
N ASN A 383 19.72 25.60 2.64
CA ASN A 383 18.65 26.51 2.21
C ASN A 383 17.70 25.85 1.20
N SER A 384 18.12 24.76 0.58
CA SER A 384 17.25 23.93 -0.25
C SER A 384 16.52 22.84 0.55
N LEU A 385 17.04 22.44 1.72
CA LEU A 385 16.38 21.52 2.65
C LEU A 385 15.16 22.18 3.29
#